data_AF-A0A819WIW5-F1
#
_entry.id   AF-A0A819WIW5-F1
#
_cell.length_a   1.000
_cell.length_b   1.000
_cell.length_c   1.000
_cell.angle_alpha   90.00
_cell.angle_beta   90.00
_cell.angle_gamma   90.00
#
_symmetry.space_group_name_H-M   'P 1'
#
loop_
_entity.id
_entity.type
_entity.pdbx_description
1 polymer ?
#
loop_
_entity_poly.entity_id
_entity_poly.type
_entity_poly.pdbx_seq_one_letter_code
_entity_poly.pdbx_strand_id
1 'polypeptide(L)'
;VLVCEYYAHEDCKDFAVNDCRETATYVPTRDNSTTSVRHHHHWREGNLPTNSKCAICRKTCWSSECLAGMRCEWCGITVRIN
;
A
#
# COMPACT_ATOMS: atom_id res chain seq x y z
N VAL A 1 10.17 -7.67 -10.98
CA VAL A 1 9.59 -6.63 -11.87
C VAL A 1 8.09 -6.71 -11.73
N LEU A 2 7.49 -5.85 -10.91
CA LEU A 2 6.04 -5.68 -10.87
C LEU A 2 5.82 -4.17 -10.84
N VAL A 3 5.60 -3.62 -12.02
CA VAL A 3 5.18 -2.23 -12.18
C VAL A 3 3.70 -2.23 -11.82
N CYS A 4 3.39 -1.71 -10.63
CA CYS A 4 2.09 -1.28 -10.12
C CYS A 4 0.87 -2.01 -10.70
N GLU A 5 0.54 -3.18 -10.15
CA GLU A 5 -0.74 -3.83 -10.41
C GLU A 5 -1.83 -3.13 -9.59
N TYR A 6 -2.76 -2.47 -10.29
CA TYR A 6 -3.93 -1.83 -9.69
C TYR A 6 -5.19 -2.34 -10.40
N TYR A 7 -6.22 -2.66 -9.60
CA TYR A 7 -7.49 -3.16 -10.11
C TYR A 7 -8.57 -2.12 -9.80
N ALA A 8 -9.21 -1.63 -10.85
CA ALA A 8 -10.44 -0.84 -10.75
C ALA A 8 -11.53 -1.49 -11.59
N HIS A 9 -12.78 -1.19 -11.23
CA HIS A 9 -13.89 -1.43 -12.16
C HIS A 9 -13.68 -0.62 -13.43
N GLU A 10 -14.15 -1.13 -14.57
CA GLU A 10 -14.03 -0.46 -15.87
C GLU A 10 -14.56 0.99 -15.80
N ASP A 11 -15.74 1.18 -15.21
CA ASP A 11 -16.39 2.50 -15.05
C ASP A 11 -15.65 3.43 -14.07
N CYS A 12 -14.84 2.88 -13.18
CA CYS A 12 -14.07 3.65 -12.20
C CYS A 12 -12.67 4.01 -12.70
N LYS A 13 -12.24 3.48 -13.86
CA LYS A 13 -10.87 3.59 -14.37
C LYS A 13 -10.41 5.04 -14.54
N ASP A 14 -11.26 5.91 -15.08
CA ASP A 14 -10.94 7.31 -15.32
C ASP A 14 -10.86 8.14 -14.03
N PHE A 15 -11.47 7.66 -12.95
CA PHE A 15 -11.47 8.29 -11.63
C PHE A 15 -10.49 7.63 -10.66
N ALA A 16 -9.84 6.55 -11.07
CA ALA A 16 -8.91 5.82 -10.25
C ALA A 16 -7.69 6.70 -9.92
N VAL A 17 -7.33 6.71 -8.64
CA VAL A 17 -6.13 7.42 -8.20
C VAL A 17 -4.91 6.69 -8.77
N ASN A 18 -4.00 7.45 -9.39
CA ASN A 18 -2.73 6.93 -9.84
C ASN A 18 -1.84 6.65 -8.60
N ASP A 19 -1.88 5.43 -8.10
CA ASP A 19 -1.11 4.97 -6.93
C ASP A 19 0.23 4.32 -7.31
N CYS A 20 0.82 4.74 -8.45
CA CYS A 20 2.11 4.21 -8.88
C CYS A 20 3.23 4.61 -7.89
N ARG A 21 4.03 3.61 -7.49
CA ARG A 21 5.10 3.79 -6.49
C ARG A 21 6.15 4.81 -6.93
N GLU A 22 6.54 4.78 -8.20
CA GLU A 22 7.60 5.65 -8.74
C GLU A 22 7.13 7.10 -8.91
N THR A 23 5.88 7.28 -9.36
CA THR A 23 5.28 8.61 -9.55
C THR A 23 4.99 9.29 -8.21
N ALA A 24 4.66 8.53 -7.17
CA ALA A 24 4.40 9.05 -5.82
C ALA A 24 5.57 9.86 -5.23
N THR A 25 6.78 9.64 -5.72
CA THR A 25 8.01 10.33 -5.26
C THR A 25 8.75 11.06 -6.38
N TYR A 26 8.11 11.21 -7.54
CA TYR A 26 8.73 11.87 -8.69
C TYR A 26 8.96 13.35 -8.40
N VAL A 27 10.21 13.80 -8.58
CA VAL A 27 10.61 15.20 -8.44
C VAL A 27 11.37 15.58 -9.71
N PRO A 28 10.86 16.51 -10.54
CA PRO A 28 11.45 16.83 -11.84
C PRO A 28 12.91 17.31 -11.80
N THR A 29 13.31 17.91 -10.68
CA THR A 29 14.66 18.49 -10.47
C THR A 29 15.65 17.53 -9.81
N ARG A 30 15.23 16.31 -9.48
CA ARG A 30 16.06 15.34 -8.77
C ARG A 30 16.94 14.58 -9.75
N ASP A 31 18.21 14.41 -9.40
CA ASP A 31 19.15 13.63 -10.19
C ASP A 31 18.84 12.13 -10.05
N ASN A 32 18.22 11.54 -11.07
CA ASN A 32 17.91 10.10 -11.09
C ASN A 32 19.17 9.20 -11.03
N SER A 33 20.37 9.78 -11.12
CA SER A 33 21.65 9.08 -11.21
C SER A 33 22.25 8.66 -9.85
N THR A 34 21.82 9.22 -8.71
CA THR A 34 22.68 9.13 -7.51
C THR A 34 21.98 8.87 -6.19
N THR A 35 20.65 8.95 -6.11
CA THR A 35 19.93 8.75 -4.84
C THR A 35 18.88 7.64 -4.96
N SER A 36 19.06 6.52 -4.24
CA SER A 36 17.99 5.53 -4.12
C SER A 36 16.79 6.19 -3.45
N VAL A 37 15.66 6.30 -4.15
CA VAL A 37 14.44 6.86 -3.58
C VAL A 37 13.92 5.91 -2.51
N ARG A 38 13.86 6.39 -1.26
CA ARG A 38 13.26 5.63 -0.15
C ARG A 38 11.76 5.89 -0.16
N HIS A 39 10.99 4.87 -0.53
CA HIS A 39 9.53 4.91 -0.43
C HIS A 39 9.11 4.53 0.98
N HIS A 40 8.25 5.32 1.58
CA HIS A 40 7.51 4.91 2.77
C HIS A 40 6.40 3.93 2.38
N HIS A 41 5.89 3.15 3.33
CA HIS A 41 4.74 2.28 3.06
C HIS A 41 3.50 3.11 2.71
N HIS A 42 2.76 2.66 1.71
CA HIS A 42 1.47 3.27 1.34
C HIS A 42 0.32 2.53 2.03
N TRP A 43 0.00 2.95 3.25
CA TRP A 43 -0.98 2.26 4.09
C TRP A 43 -2.42 2.61 3.74
N ARG A 44 -3.25 1.58 3.56
CA ARG A 44 -4.70 1.69 3.55
C ARG A 44 -5.30 0.89 4.68
N GLU A 45 -6.24 1.51 5.40
CA GLU A 45 -7.13 0.79 6.30
C GLU A 45 -8.17 0.02 5.49
N GLY A 46 -8.50 -1.20 5.91
CA GLY A 46 -9.48 -2.02 5.19
C GLY A 46 -9.70 -3.38 5.82
N ASN A 47 -10.65 -4.12 5.26
CA ASN A 47 -10.88 -5.52 5.62
C ASN A 47 -9.71 -6.35 5.11
N LEU A 48 -8.78 -6.67 6.02
CA LEU A 48 -7.65 -7.52 5.71
C LEU A 48 -8.11 -8.95 5.35
N PRO A 49 -7.27 -9.77 4.72
CA PRO A 49 -7.53 -11.20 4.60
C PRO A 49 -7.68 -11.86 5.98
N THR A 50 -8.55 -12.86 6.09
CA THR A 50 -8.68 -13.69 7.30
C THR A 50 -7.32 -14.23 7.72
N ASN A 51 -7.06 -14.24 9.03
CA ASN A 51 -5.78 -14.65 9.64
C ASN A 51 -4.59 -13.72 9.36
N SER A 52 -4.79 -12.49 8.87
CA SER A 52 -3.71 -11.51 8.75
C SER A 52 -3.04 -11.23 10.10
N LYS A 53 -1.71 -11.17 10.09
CA LYS A 53 -0.88 -10.93 11.28
C LYS A 53 -0.09 -9.64 11.13
N CYS A 54 0.04 -8.89 12.22
CA CYS A 54 0.85 -7.69 12.25
C CYS A 54 2.32 -8.04 12.03
N ALA A 55 2.99 -7.37 11.09
CA ALA A 55 4.40 -7.60 10.81
C ALA A 55 5.33 -7.23 11.97
N ILE A 56 4.86 -6.35 12.88
CA ILE A 56 5.61 -5.87 14.05
C ILE A 56 5.42 -6.83 15.22
N CYS A 57 4.20 -6.95 15.74
CA CYS A 57 3.92 -7.69 16.98
C CYS A 57 3.47 -9.14 16.76
N ARG A 58 3.34 -9.60 15.50
CA ARG A 58 2.92 -10.96 15.09
C ARG A 58 1.54 -11.43 15.53
N LYS A 59 0.80 -10.60 16.29
CA LYS A 59 -0.59 -10.85 16.67
C LYS A 59 -1.55 -10.61 15.49
N THR A 60 -2.74 -11.21 15.54
CA THR A 60 -3.80 -10.98 14.55
C THR A 60 -4.14 -9.50 14.44
N CYS A 61 -4.32 -9.02 13.20
CA CYS A 61 -4.72 -7.64 12.88
C CYS A 61 -5.89 -7.58 11.88
N TRP A 62 -6.66 -8.66 11.77
CA TRP A 62 -7.91 -8.72 11.03
C TRP A 62 -9.10 -8.91 11.98
N SER A 63 -10.28 -8.40 11.59
CA SER A 63 -11.57 -8.61 12.25
C SER A 63 -12.68 -8.66 11.20
N SER A 64 -13.74 -9.41 11.48
CA SER A 64 -14.99 -9.42 10.70
C SER A 64 -15.98 -8.34 11.14
N GLU A 65 -15.76 -7.73 12.31
CA GLU A 65 -16.69 -6.78 12.93
C GLU A 65 -16.28 -5.33 12.70
N CYS A 66 -14.98 -5.08 12.55
CA CYS A 66 -14.42 -3.74 12.41
C CYS A 66 -13.10 -3.76 11.66
N LEU A 67 -12.65 -2.56 11.25
CA LEU A 67 -11.33 -2.37 10.67
C LEU A 67 -10.29 -2.48 11.79
N ALA A 68 -9.43 -3.51 11.71
CA ALA A 68 -8.50 -3.89 12.79
C ALA A 68 -7.02 -3.72 12.40
N GLY A 69 -6.73 -3.30 11.17
CA GLY A 69 -5.38 -3.21 10.65
C GLY A 69 -5.28 -2.43 9.34
N MET A 70 -4.03 -2.19 8.93
CA MET A 70 -3.67 -1.54 7.68
C MET A 70 -2.89 -2.51 6.80
N ARG A 71 -3.05 -2.37 5.48
CA ARG A 71 -2.23 -3.07 4.47
C ARG A 71 -1.50 -2.06 3.61
N CYS A 72 -0.22 -2.32 3.35
CA CYS A 72 0.54 -1.54 2.38
C CYS A 72 0.15 -1.99 0.98
N GLU A 73 -0.35 -1.09 0.12
CA GLU A 73 -0.75 -1.44 -1.25
C GLU A 73 0.44 -1.83 -2.11
N TRP A 74 1.62 -1.27 -1.84
CA TRP A 74 2.81 -1.54 -2.66
C TRP A 74 3.56 -2.83 -2.30
N CYS A 75 3.45 -3.32 -1.07
CA CYS A 75 4.20 -4.52 -0.65
C CYS A 75 3.36 -5.59 0.06
N GLY A 76 2.08 -5.32 0.31
CA GLY A 76 1.14 -6.27 0.92
C GLY A 76 1.35 -6.53 2.42
N ILE A 77 2.36 -5.93 3.06
CA ILE A 77 2.58 -6.05 4.51
C ILE A 77 1.34 -5.55 5.26
N THR A 78 1.01 -6.21 6.37
CA THR A 78 -0.09 -5.82 7.25
C THR A 78 0.40 -5.41 8.64
N VAL A 79 -0.20 -4.38 9.21
CA VAL A 79 0.05 -3.91 10.57
C VAL A 79 -1.26 -3.69 11.33
N ARG A 80 -1.19 -3.67 12.66
CA ARG A 80 -2.33 -3.28 13.49
C ARG A 80 -2.44 -1.76 13.54
N ILE A 81 -3.66 -1.24 13.67
CA ILE A 81 -3.92 0.21 13.76
C ILE A 81 -3.53 0.84 15.10
N ASN A 82 -3.26 0.05 16.15
CA ASN A 82 -2.79 0.49 17.47
C ASN A 82 -1.86 -0.55 18.13
#